data_AF-A0A536SDM2-F1
#
_entry.id   AF-A0A536SDM2-F1
#
_cell.length_a   1.000
_cell.length_b   1.000
_cell.length_c   1.000
_cell.angle_alpha   90.00
_cell.angle_beta   90.00
_cell.angle_gamma   90.00
#
_symmetry.space_group_name_H-M   'P 1'
#
loop_
_entity.id
_entity.type
_entity.pdbx_description
1 polymer ?
#
loop_
_entity_poly.entity_id
_entity_poly.type
_entity_poly.pdbx_seq_one_letter_code
_entity_poly.pdbx_strand_id
1 'polypeptide(L)' 'MIRIVLSALLALGFALPCAAQYPDRPLTLLAGFPAGGLVDIVSRVV' A
#
# COMPACT_ATOMS: atom_id res chain seq x y z
N MET A 1 14.64 -3.18 34.86
CA MET A 1 13.51 -2.36 34.34
C MET A 1 13.86 -1.64 33.04
N ILE A 2 14.95 -0.86 32.98
CA ILE A 2 15.31 -0.08 31.78
C ILE A 2 15.50 -0.89 30.48
N ARG A 3 16.00 -2.13 30.60
CA ARG A 3 16.17 -3.04 29.46
C ARG A 3 14.85 -3.43 28.81
N ILE A 4 13.79 -3.62 29.60
CA ILE A 4 12.45 -3.99 29.11
C ILE A 4 11.82 -2.79 28.38
N VAL A 5 11.96 -1.60 28.95
CA VAL A 5 11.47 -0.34 28.34
C VAL A 5 12.16 -0.10 26.99
N LEU A 6 13.49 -0.24 26.92
CA LEU A 6 14.25 -0.10 25.67
C LEU A 6 13.80 -1.12 24.61
N SER A 7 13.58 -2.37 25.01
CA SER A 7 13.11 -3.43 24.11
C SER A 7 11.72 -3.12 23.53
N ALA A 8 10.81 -2.65 24.38
CA ALA A 8 9.45 -2.30 23.99
C ALA A 8 9.40 -1.09 23.05
N LEU A 9 10.23 -0.07 23.31
CA LEU A 9 10.34 1.12 22.46
C LEU A 9 10.89 0.79 21.07
N LEU A 10 11.87 -0.11 21.02
CA LEU A 10 12.44 -0.59 19.76
C LEU A 10 11.38 -1.37 18.94
N ALA A 11 10.60 -2.24 19.59
CA ALA A 11 9.55 -3.03 18.95
C ALA A 11 8.43 -2.14 18.36
N LEU A 12 8.05 -1.05 19.03
CA LEU A 12 7.05 -0.10 18.52
C LEU A 12 7.52 0.63 17.24
N GLY A 13 8.82 0.89 17.09
CA GLY A 13 9.38 1.49 15.87
C GLY A 13 9.23 0.59 14.63
N PHE A 14 9.19 -0.72 14.79
CA PHE A 14 8.97 -1.67 13.69
C PHE A 14 7.50 -1.78 13.25
N ALA A 15 6.55 -1.23 14.00
CA ALA A 15 5.12 -1.21 13.64
C ALA A 15 4.73 -0.03 12.73
N LEU A 16 5.59 0.99 12.59
CA LEU A 16 5.39 2.16 11.73
C LEU A 16 5.05 1.88 10.25
N PRO A 17 5.68 0.91 9.54
CA PRO A 17 5.34 0.65 8.14
C PRO A 17 3.92 0.11 7.92
N CYS A 18 3.24 -0.36 8.98
CA CYS A 18 1.81 -0.72 8.93
C CYS A 18 0.89 0.51 8.79
N ALA A 19 1.39 1.71 9.08
CA ALA A 19 0.62 2.95 8.96
C ALA A 19 0.71 3.59 7.56
N ALA A 20 1.51 3.05 6.64
CA ALA A 20 1.47 3.44 5.22
C ALA A 20 0.14 2.94 4.65
N GLN A 21 -0.90 3.79 4.75
CA GLN A 21 -2.23 3.46 4.29
C GLN A 21 -2.21 3.41 2.78
N TYR A 22 -2.44 2.21 2.24
CA TYR A 22 -2.53 2.01 0.80
C TYR A 22 -3.55 2.99 0.18
N PRO A 23 -3.22 3.71 -0.91
CA PRO A 23 -1.91 3.89 -1.55
C PRO A 23 -1.36 5.32 -1.41
N ASP A 24 -0.05 5.44 -1.14
CA ASP A 24 0.68 6.73 -1.08
C ASP A 24 1.05 7.30 -2.45
N ARG A 25 0.73 6.60 -3.54
CA ARG A 25 1.11 6.96 -4.91
C ARG A 25 0.11 6.43 -5.95
N PRO A 26 0.07 7.01 -7.16
CA PRO A 26 -0.69 6.46 -8.26
C PRO A 26 -0.33 5.00 -8.54
N LEU A 27 -1.35 4.19 -8.80
CA LEU A 27 -1.21 2.78 -9.11
C LEU A 27 -1.44 2.55 -10.61
N THR A 28 -0.67 1.63 -11.18
CA THR A 28 -0.85 1.23 -12.58
C THR A 28 -1.79 0.03 -12.65
N LEU A 29 -2.97 0.24 -13.23
CA LEU A 29 -3.93 -0.83 -13.50
C LEU A 29 -3.61 -1.44 -14.88
N LEU A 30 -3.33 -2.75 -14.92
CA LEU A 30 -3.04 -3.47 -16.16
C LEU A 30 -4.32 -4.09 -16.71
N ALA A 31 -4.88 -3.50 -17.77
CA ALA A 31 -6.14 -3.96 -18.36
C ALA A 31 -6.04 -5.34 -19.03
N GLY A 32 -4.89 -5.70 -19.62
CA GLY A 32 -4.70 -7.00 -20.29
C GLY A 32 -5.39 -7.15 -21.65
N PHE A 33 -6.02 -6.08 -22.16
CA PHE A 33 -6.73 -6.03 -23.44
C PHE A 33 -6.31 -4.79 -24.24
N PRO A 34 -6.52 -4.77 -25.57
CA PRO A 34 -6.23 -3.59 -26.38
C PRO A 34 -7.04 -2.35 -25.93
N ALA A 35 -6.45 -1.18 -26.14
CA ALA A 35 -7.08 0.10 -25.83
C ALA A 35 -8.39 0.31 -26.63
N GLY A 36 -9.39 0.94 -26.00
CA GLY A 36 -10.70 1.21 -26.60
C GLY A 36 -11.71 0.06 -26.55
N GLY A 37 -11.32 -1.13 -26.09
CA GLY A 37 -12.24 -2.25 -25.87
C GLY A 37 -13.06 -2.10 -24.58
N LEU A 38 -14.02 -3.01 -24.37
CA LEU A 38 -14.88 -3.00 -23.17
C LEU A 38 -14.05 -3.00 -21.88
N VAL A 39 -13.03 -3.85 -21.79
CA VAL A 39 -12.18 -3.95 -20.59
C VAL A 39 -11.39 -2.67 -20.35
N ASP A 40 -10.85 -2.03 -21.39
CA ASP A 40 -10.16 -0.74 -21.26
C ASP A 40 -11.11 0.36 -20.77
N ILE A 41 -12.31 0.45 -21.36
CA ILE A 41 -13.33 1.43 -20.95
C ILE A 41 -13.72 1.24 -19.48
N VAL A 42 -14.04 0.00 -19.07
CA VAL A 42 -14.42 -0.29 -17.67
C VAL A 42 -13.27 -0.01 -16.71
N SER A 43 -12.04 -0.39 -17.05
CA SER A 43 -10.85 -0.16 -16.22
C SER A 43 -10.48 1.31 -16.03
N ARG A 44 -11.00 2.21 -16.86
CA ARG A 44 -10.82 3.67 -16.74
C ARG A 44 -11.96 4.35 -15.98
N VAL A 45 -13.13 3.71 -15.91
CA VAL A 45 -14.32 4.26 -15.26
C VAL A 45 -14.36 3.93 -13.76
N VAL A 46 -13.84 2.76 -13.37
CA VAL A 46 -13.80 2.25 -11.99
C VAL A 46 -12.44 2.53 -11.37
#